data_AF-A0A951LLH5-F1
#
_entry.id   AF-A0A951LLH5-F1
#
_cell.length_a   1.000
_cell.length_b   1.000
_cell.length_c   1.000
_cell.angle_alpha   90.00
_cell.angle_beta   90.00
_cell.angle_gamma   90.00
#
_symmetry.space_group_name_H-M   'P 1'
#
loop_
_entity.id
_entity.type
_entity.pdbx_description
1 polymer ?
#
loop_
_entity_poly.entity_id
_entity_poly.type
_entity_poly.pdbx_seq_one_letter_code
_entity_poly.pdbx_strand_id
1 'polypeptide(L)'
;APAILFVPPLFEEMNRTRALIVAAMRRLAKGGQCCWLIDLSGTGESGWELGEVRWSDWRHDVTAAAAHIAEKAKKPLVASLRGGALLDDGAAARGWWRFAPVDGAAVTRDMVRSGLAGGVEWAGYAPSDELKAALEAAKPQEVRRLRTVRLASDRADADGRVEGPALWRRSEPGNSAELAEAIAADLQRWSRECAAF
;
A
#
# COMPACT_ATOMS: atom_id res chain seq x y z
N ALA A 1 -17.64 12.09 -1.55
CA ALA A 1 -16.90 11.08 -0.77
C ALA A 1 -15.46 11.58 -0.56
N PRO A 2 -14.78 11.26 0.56
CA PRO A 2 -13.40 11.72 0.80
C PRO A 2 -12.45 11.18 -0.26
N ALA A 3 -11.44 11.95 -0.69
CA ALA A 3 -10.41 11.44 -1.59
C ALA A 3 -9.68 10.23 -0.98
N ILE A 4 -9.22 9.31 -1.82
CA ILE A 4 -8.51 8.10 -1.38
C ILE A 4 -7.01 8.27 -1.64
N LEU A 5 -6.20 8.14 -0.60
CA LEU A 5 -4.74 8.09 -0.67
C LEU A 5 -4.31 6.62 -0.68
N PHE A 6 -3.75 6.15 -1.79
CA PHE A 6 -3.16 4.82 -1.88
C PHE A 6 -1.72 4.85 -1.39
N VAL A 7 -1.42 4.03 -0.38
CA VAL A 7 -0.05 3.73 0.05
C VAL A 7 0.34 2.38 -0.56
N PRO A 8 1.31 2.35 -1.49
CA PRO A 8 1.60 1.15 -2.26
C PRO A 8 2.25 0.06 -1.41
N PRO A 9 2.27 -1.19 -1.89
CA PRO A 9 3.20 -2.20 -1.39
C PRO A 9 4.65 -1.73 -1.55
N LEU A 10 5.59 -2.46 -0.94
CA LEU A 10 7.01 -2.11 -1.00
C LEU A 10 7.72 -2.94 -2.07
N PHE A 11 8.74 -2.36 -2.71
CA PHE A 11 9.67 -3.02 -3.63
C PHE A 11 8.96 -3.81 -4.76
N GLU A 12 9.37 -5.05 -5.00
CA GLU A 12 8.82 -5.90 -6.05
C GLU A 12 7.31 -6.16 -5.92
N GLU A 13 6.73 -6.08 -4.73
CA GLU A 13 5.26 -6.16 -4.61
C GLU A 13 4.58 -4.95 -5.28
N MET A 14 5.17 -3.75 -5.23
CA MET A 14 4.67 -2.57 -5.95
C MET A 14 4.72 -2.81 -7.46
N ASN A 15 5.87 -3.23 -7.98
CA ASN A 15 6.05 -3.50 -9.42
C ASN A 15 4.98 -4.49 -9.93
N ARG A 16 4.75 -5.55 -9.16
CA ARG A 16 3.80 -6.61 -9.53
C ARG A 16 2.33 -6.23 -9.42
N THR A 17 2.01 -5.26 -8.57
CA THR A 17 0.62 -4.86 -8.27
C THR A 17 0.25 -3.48 -8.80
N ARG A 18 1.19 -2.71 -9.38
CA ARG A 18 0.92 -1.36 -9.90
C ARG A 18 -0.25 -1.34 -10.87
N ALA A 19 -0.33 -2.30 -11.79
CA ALA A 19 -1.42 -2.40 -12.75
C ALA A 19 -2.78 -2.66 -12.07
N LEU A 20 -2.82 -3.49 -11.02
CA LEU A 20 -4.02 -3.73 -10.21
C LEU A 20 -4.48 -2.45 -9.50
N ILE A 21 -3.57 -1.74 -8.84
CA ILE A 21 -3.87 -0.49 -8.12
C ILE A 21 -4.44 0.54 -9.10
N VAL A 22 -3.77 0.76 -10.23
CA VAL A 22 -4.24 1.68 -11.28
C VAL A 22 -5.60 1.24 -11.84
N ALA A 23 -5.83 -0.06 -12.04
CA ALA A 23 -7.10 -0.58 -12.52
C ALA A 23 -8.25 -0.37 -11.52
N ALA A 24 -7.98 -0.46 -10.21
CA ALA A 24 -8.94 -0.13 -9.16
C ALA A 24 -9.21 1.38 -9.09
N MET A 25 -8.16 2.22 -9.12
CA MET A 25 -8.28 3.68 -9.16
C MET A 25 -9.12 4.17 -10.35
N ARG A 26 -8.92 3.59 -11.54
CA ARG A 26 -9.74 3.94 -12.72
C ARG A 26 -11.23 3.61 -12.54
N ARG A 27 -11.55 2.51 -11.85
CA ARG A 27 -12.94 2.16 -11.52
C ARG A 27 -13.53 3.08 -10.46
N LEU A 28 -12.76 3.41 -9.44
CA LEU A 28 -13.11 4.41 -8.43
C LEU A 28 -13.41 5.77 -9.09
N ALA A 29 -12.57 6.20 -10.03
CA ALA A 29 -12.75 7.44 -10.78
C ALA A 29 -14.03 7.44 -11.63
N LYS A 30 -14.40 6.31 -12.26
CA LYS A 30 -15.70 6.17 -12.96
C LYS A 30 -16.89 6.37 -12.00
N GLY A 31 -16.74 6.03 -10.73
CA GLY A 31 -17.70 6.30 -9.66
C GLY A 31 -17.60 7.70 -9.03
N GLY A 32 -16.81 8.61 -9.61
CA GLY A 32 -16.62 9.99 -9.11
C GLY A 32 -15.67 10.11 -7.91
N GLN A 33 -14.91 9.06 -7.58
CA GLN A 33 -14.01 9.03 -6.43
C GLN A 33 -12.60 9.48 -6.83
N CYS A 34 -12.14 10.61 -6.29
CA CYS A 34 -10.76 11.08 -6.48
C CYS A 34 -9.78 10.16 -5.73
N CYS A 35 -8.69 9.78 -6.40
CA CYS A 35 -7.65 8.90 -5.87
C CYS A 35 -6.26 9.49 -6.12
N TRP A 36 -5.36 9.30 -5.16
CA TRP A 36 -3.95 9.65 -5.22
C TRP A 36 -3.15 8.37 -4.99
N LEU A 37 -2.09 8.15 -5.77
CA LEU A 37 -1.10 7.10 -5.51
C LEU A 37 0.24 7.79 -5.33
N ILE A 38 0.88 7.57 -4.18
CA ILE A 38 2.19 8.15 -3.89
C ILE A 38 3.29 7.23 -4.36
N ASP A 39 4.39 7.82 -4.79
CA ASP A 39 5.69 7.16 -4.83
C ASP A 39 6.43 7.58 -3.55
N LEU A 40 7.10 6.63 -2.90
CA LEU A 40 7.91 6.90 -1.71
C LEU A 40 9.31 7.38 -2.14
N SER A 41 9.99 8.13 -1.28
CA SER A 41 11.37 8.55 -1.49
C SER A 41 12.27 7.35 -1.83
N GLY A 42 13.14 7.50 -2.83
CA GLY A 42 13.96 6.41 -3.36
C GLY A 42 13.22 5.42 -4.26
N THR A 43 11.97 5.70 -4.64
CA THR A 43 11.17 4.86 -5.55
C THR A 43 10.55 5.69 -6.68
N GLY A 44 10.14 5.02 -7.77
CA GLY A 44 9.49 5.69 -8.89
C GLY A 44 10.39 6.73 -9.56
N GLU A 45 9.93 7.98 -9.60
CA GLU A 45 10.67 9.12 -10.17
C GLU A 45 11.36 9.98 -9.09
N SER A 46 11.53 9.44 -7.88
CA SER A 46 12.27 10.14 -6.82
C SER A 46 13.72 10.41 -7.23
N GLY A 47 14.20 11.64 -6.99
CA GLY A 47 15.60 12.00 -7.20
C GLY A 47 16.56 11.53 -6.10
N TRP A 48 16.05 10.86 -5.07
CA TRP A 48 16.84 10.31 -3.97
C TRP A 48 17.28 8.89 -4.29
N GLU A 49 18.49 8.52 -3.89
CA GLU A 49 18.92 7.13 -3.93
C GLU A 49 18.32 6.37 -2.75
N LEU A 50 17.80 5.16 -3.00
CA LEU A 50 17.20 4.34 -1.95
C LEU A 50 18.17 4.04 -0.78
N GLY A 51 19.48 4.03 -1.06
CA GLY A 51 20.53 3.86 -0.06
C GLY A 51 20.68 5.04 0.92
N GLU A 52 20.10 6.19 0.61
CA GLU A 52 20.13 7.40 1.46
C GLU A 52 18.82 7.60 2.24
N VAL A 53 17.79 6.84 1.89
CA VAL A 53 16.44 6.98 2.46
C VAL A 53 16.37 6.31 3.83
N ARG A 54 15.73 6.99 4.77
CA ARG A 54 15.42 6.50 6.12
C ARG A 54 13.94 6.15 6.24
N TRP A 55 13.61 5.35 7.26
CA TRP A 55 12.22 5.01 7.58
C TRP A 55 11.36 6.25 7.88
N SER A 56 11.96 7.26 8.53
CA SER A 56 11.30 8.54 8.80
C SER A 56 10.89 9.27 7.53
N ASP A 57 11.64 9.12 6.45
CA ASP A 57 11.38 9.82 5.18
C ASP A 57 10.15 9.22 4.51
N TRP A 58 10.03 7.89 4.48
CA TRP A 58 8.82 7.22 4.00
C TRP A 58 7.58 7.57 4.83
N ARG A 59 7.72 7.67 6.16
CA ARG A 59 6.62 8.13 7.02
C ARG A 59 6.26 9.59 6.76
N HIS A 60 7.27 10.43 6.50
CA HIS A 60 7.07 11.82 6.11
C HIS A 60 6.32 11.93 4.79
N ASP A 61 6.68 11.16 3.77
CA ASP A 61 6.02 11.14 2.46
C ASP A 61 4.52 10.84 2.57
N VAL A 62 4.15 9.82 3.36
CA VAL A 62 2.75 9.48 3.64
C VAL A 62 2.03 10.62 4.36
N THR A 63 2.69 11.23 5.36
CA THR A 63 2.13 12.34 6.13
C THR A 63 1.90 13.57 5.25
N ALA A 64 2.89 13.94 4.45
CA ALA A 64 2.87 15.09 3.55
C ALA A 64 1.81 14.91 2.46
N ALA A 65 1.69 13.72 1.87
CA ALA A 65 0.65 13.43 0.89
C ALA A 65 -0.76 13.55 1.49
N ALA A 66 -0.97 13.02 2.70
CA ALA A 66 -2.26 13.15 3.38
C ALA A 66 -2.60 14.62 3.70
N ALA A 67 -1.61 15.40 4.14
CA ALA A 67 -1.76 16.84 4.40
C ALA A 67 -2.10 17.61 3.12
N HIS A 68 -1.39 17.34 2.01
CA HIS A 68 -1.65 17.97 0.72
C HIS A 68 -3.08 17.72 0.21
N ILE A 69 -3.59 16.50 0.39
CA ILE A 69 -4.99 16.18 0.04
C ILE A 69 -5.95 16.92 0.95
N ALA A 70 -5.65 16.99 2.26
CA ALA A 70 -6.49 17.67 3.23
C ALA A 70 -6.57 19.19 3.00
N GLU A 71 -5.51 19.83 2.50
CA GLU A 71 -5.51 21.25 2.11
C GLU A 71 -6.47 21.54 0.96
N LYS A 72 -6.60 20.61 0.01
CA LYS A 72 -7.49 20.75 -1.14
C LYS A 72 -8.93 20.29 -0.87
N ALA A 73 -9.15 19.52 0.19
CA ALA A 73 -10.44 18.88 0.47
C ALA A 73 -10.63 18.58 1.97
N LYS A 74 -11.03 17.35 2.30
CA LYS A 74 -11.07 16.83 3.68
C LYS A 74 -9.93 15.81 3.84
N LYS A 75 -9.59 15.47 5.08
CA LYS A 75 -8.68 14.34 5.37
C LYS A 75 -9.04 13.12 4.51
N PRO A 76 -8.07 12.45 3.89
CA PRO A 76 -8.34 11.34 2.98
C PRO A 76 -8.86 10.09 3.71
N LEU A 77 -9.43 9.16 2.95
CA LEU A 77 -9.41 7.74 3.31
C LEU A 77 -8.05 7.18 2.87
N VAL A 78 -7.36 6.44 3.74
CA VAL A 78 -6.09 5.81 3.37
C VAL A 78 -6.34 4.37 2.97
N ALA A 79 -5.86 3.98 1.78
CA ALA A 79 -5.93 2.63 1.24
C ALA A 79 -4.51 2.07 1.10
N SER A 80 -4.10 1.21 2.01
CA SER A 80 -2.76 0.63 1.98
C SER A 80 -2.81 -0.84 1.56
N LEU A 81 -1.83 -1.28 0.80
CA LEU A 81 -1.72 -2.66 0.35
C LEU A 81 -0.44 -3.27 0.91
N ARG A 82 -0.55 -4.48 1.47
CA ARG A 82 0.61 -5.27 1.90
C ARG A 82 1.53 -4.46 2.84
N GLY A 83 2.80 -4.32 2.49
CA GLY A 83 3.80 -3.55 3.25
C GLY A 83 3.49 -2.05 3.35
N GLY A 84 2.64 -1.49 2.50
CA GLY A 84 2.18 -0.10 2.64
C GLY A 84 1.45 0.15 3.97
N ALA A 85 0.86 -0.88 4.56
CA ALA A 85 0.19 -0.80 5.86
C ALA A 85 1.16 -0.56 7.03
N LEU A 86 2.47 -0.65 6.81
CA LEU A 86 3.51 -0.36 7.81
C LEU A 86 3.75 1.16 7.98
N LEU A 87 3.29 1.96 7.02
CA LEU A 87 3.54 3.40 6.95
C LEU A 87 2.25 4.24 7.09
N ASP A 88 1.09 3.61 6.93
CA ASP A 88 -0.19 4.30 6.76
C ASP A 88 -0.68 5.03 8.02
N ASP A 89 -0.15 4.72 9.19
CA ASP A 89 -0.46 5.36 10.47
C ASP A 89 0.18 6.76 10.60
N GLY A 90 1.14 7.10 9.73
CA GLY A 90 1.66 8.46 9.62
C GLY A 90 0.62 9.46 9.08
N ALA A 91 -0.38 9.00 8.32
CA ALA A 91 -1.37 9.86 7.71
C ALA A 91 -2.47 10.30 8.69
N ALA A 92 -2.79 11.60 8.71
CA ALA A 92 -4.03 12.08 9.31
C ALA A 92 -5.23 11.73 8.42
N ALA A 93 -5.92 10.62 8.69
CA ALA A 93 -7.01 10.12 7.83
C ALA A 93 -8.41 10.17 8.48
N ARG A 94 -9.45 10.06 7.65
CA ARG A 94 -10.85 9.80 8.07
C ARG A 94 -11.08 8.33 8.42
N GLY A 95 -10.32 7.43 7.81
CA GLY A 95 -10.38 5.99 8.00
C GLY A 95 -9.29 5.30 7.22
N TRP A 96 -9.06 4.03 7.54
CA TRP A 96 -8.03 3.20 6.93
C TRP A 96 -8.66 1.95 6.33
N TRP A 97 -8.14 1.58 5.17
CA TRP A 97 -8.47 0.36 4.47
C TRP A 97 -7.17 -0.36 4.14
N ARG A 98 -6.99 -1.58 4.65
CA ARG A 98 -5.77 -2.36 4.49
C ARG A 98 -6.04 -3.61 3.68
N PHE A 99 -5.33 -3.81 2.57
CA PHE A 99 -5.41 -5.03 1.78
C PHE A 99 -4.27 -5.99 2.10
N ALA A 100 -4.61 -7.14 2.67
CA ALA A 100 -3.69 -8.20 3.04
C ALA A 100 -2.41 -7.70 3.74
N PRO A 101 -2.54 -6.89 4.82
CA PRO A 101 -1.38 -6.30 5.49
C PRO A 101 -0.44 -7.38 6.02
N VAL A 102 0.85 -7.04 6.04
CA VAL A 102 1.94 -7.92 6.50
C VAL A 102 2.90 -7.15 7.37
N ASP A 103 3.60 -7.89 8.22
CA ASP A 103 4.71 -7.37 9.01
C ASP A 103 5.95 -7.13 8.15
N GLY A 104 6.78 -6.18 8.55
CA GLY A 104 8.00 -5.85 7.83
C GLY A 104 9.00 -7.01 7.77
N ALA A 105 9.09 -7.84 8.81
CA ALA A 105 9.86 -9.08 8.76
C ALA A 105 9.41 -10.04 7.63
N ALA A 106 8.12 -10.05 7.25
CA ALA A 106 7.68 -10.84 6.11
C ALA A 106 8.14 -10.24 4.78
N VAL A 107 8.09 -8.91 4.65
CA VAL A 107 8.63 -8.18 3.48
C VAL A 107 10.12 -8.44 3.33
N THR A 108 10.91 -8.27 4.39
CA THR A 108 12.36 -8.51 4.42
C THR A 108 12.71 -9.94 3.98
N ARG A 109 12.02 -10.96 4.52
CA ARG A 109 12.25 -12.36 4.13
C ARG A 109 11.98 -12.62 2.65
N ASP A 110 10.92 -12.04 2.10
CA ASP A 110 10.58 -12.21 0.69
C ASP A 110 11.61 -11.51 -0.22
N MET A 111 12.15 -10.35 0.19
CA MET A 111 13.24 -9.66 -0.52
C MET A 111 14.55 -10.46 -0.51
N VAL A 112 14.93 -11.01 0.64
CA VAL A 112 16.12 -11.88 0.75
C VAL A 112 15.96 -13.12 -0.14
N ARG A 113 14.79 -13.78 -0.10
CA ARG A 113 14.53 -14.95 -0.95
C ARG A 113 14.59 -14.62 -2.43
N SER A 114 14.04 -13.47 -2.83
CA SER A 114 14.02 -13.04 -4.24
C SER A 114 15.44 -12.69 -4.71
N GLY A 115 16.26 -12.06 -3.87
CA GLY A 115 17.65 -11.74 -4.19
C GLY A 115 18.56 -12.96 -4.36
N LEU A 116 18.37 -14.00 -3.54
CA LEU A 116 19.09 -15.28 -3.69
C LEU A 116 18.83 -15.94 -5.06
N ALA A 117 17.62 -15.82 -5.60
CA ALA A 117 17.27 -16.37 -6.90
C ALA A 117 17.87 -15.56 -8.08
N GLY A 118 18.13 -14.26 -7.89
CA GLY A 118 18.67 -13.35 -8.91
C GLY A 118 20.18 -13.08 -8.79
N GLY A 119 20.85 -13.57 -7.74
CA GLY A 119 22.28 -13.32 -7.50
C GLY A 119 22.63 -11.89 -7.03
N VAL A 120 21.63 -11.05 -6.76
CA VAL A 120 21.78 -9.66 -6.30
C VAL A 120 20.94 -9.45 -5.05
N GLU A 121 21.53 -8.86 -4.01
CA GLU A 121 20.83 -8.58 -2.75
C GLU A 121 19.53 -7.78 -3.00
N TRP A 122 18.44 -8.19 -2.33
CA TRP A 122 17.12 -7.57 -2.41
C TRP A 122 16.63 -7.31 -3.85
N ALA A 123 16.88 -8.24 -4.77
CA ALA A 123 16.42 -8.16 -6.16
C ALA A 123 16.85 -6.86 -6.89
N GLY A 124 18.02 -6.30 -6.53
CA GLY A 124 18.56 -5.09 -7.15
C GLY A 124 18.19 -3.79 -6.41
N TYR A 125 17.40 -3.86 -5.34
CA TYR A 125 17.21 -2.73 -4.44
C TYR A 125 18.40 -2.62 -3.48
N ALA A 126 18.92 -1.41 -3.29
CA ALA A 126 20.03 -1.12 -2.39
C ALA A 126 19.62 -0.17 -1.24
N PRO A 127 18.69 -0.55 -0.34
CA PRO A 127 18.37 0.25 0.84
C PRO A 127 19.52 0.24 1.84
N SER A 128 19.63 1.30 2.65
CA SER A 128 20.57 1.36 3.77
C SER A 128 20.30 0.25 4.79
N ASP A 129 21.33 -0.16 5.53
CA ASP A 129 21.16 -1.13 6.64
C ASP A 129 20.22 -0.59 7.72
N GLU A 130 20.20 0.74 7.93
CA GLU A 130 19.26 1.42 8.81
C GLU A 130 17.81 1.20 8.34
N LEU A 131 17.53 1.40 7.05
CA LEU A 131 16.20 1.19 6.48
C LEU A 131 15.81 -0.29 6.51
N LYS A 132 16.73 -1.21 6.21
CA LYS A 132 16.50 -2.67 6.31
C LYS A 132 16.09 -3.06 7.73
N ALA A 133 16.84 -2.61 8.74
CA ALA A 133 16.58 -2.92 10.14
C ALA A 133 15.25 -2.32 10.63
N ALA A 134 14.97 -1.06 10.28
CA ALA A 134 13.71 -0.40 10.61
C ALA A 134 12.51 -1.11 9.97
N LEU A 135 12.63 -1.51 8.70
CA LEU A 135 11.61 -2.27 8.01
C LEU A 135 11.39 -3.62 8.69
N GLU A 136 12.43 -4.40 8.97
CA GLU A 136 12.28 -5.73 9.58
C GLU A 136 11.54 -5.67 10.93
N ALA A 137 11.80 -4.63 11.73
CA ALA A 137 11.13 -4.40 13.01
C ALA A 137 9.69 -3.86 12.87
N ALA A 138 9.31 -3.30 11.73
CA ALA A 138 8.03 -2.61 11.55
C ALA A 138 6.83 -3.56 11.61
N LYS A 139 5.76 -3.08 12.25
CA LYS A 139 4.44 -3.72 12.34
C LYS A 139 3.35 -2.74 11.93
N PRO A 140 2.26 -3.19 11.27
CA PRO A 140 1.12 -2.32 11.02
C PRO A 140 0.57 -1.80 12.35
N GLN A 141 0.53 -0.48 12.53
CA GLN A 141 0.08 0.11 13.80
C GLN A 141 -1.44 0.07 13.92
N GLU A 142 -1.95 0.11 15.15
CA GLU A 142 -3.38 0.27 15.38
C GLU A 142 -3.85 1.67 14.95
N VAL A 143 -4.96 1.72 14.22
CA VAL A 143 -5.57 2.97 13.74
C VAL A 143 -7.07 2.91 13.94
N ARG A 144 -7.67 4.07 14.21
CA ARG A 144 -9.13 4.17 14.33
C ARG A 144 -9.80 3.90 12.98
N ARG A 145 -11.02 3.34 12.99
CA ARG A 145 -11.81 3.11 11.77
C ARG A 145 -10.96 2.39 10.71
N LEU A 146 -10.54 1.18 11.06
CA LEU A 146 -9.81 0.28 10.19
C LEU A 146 -10.77 -0.73 9.57
N ARG A 147 -10.61 -0.98 8.27
CA ARG A 147 -11.17 -2.14 7.58
C ARG A 147 -10.04 -2.94 6.93
N THR A 148 -9.86 -4.18 7.35
CA THR A 148 -8.90 -5.12 6.79
C THR A 148 -9.59 -6.04 5.79
N VAL A 149 -9.14 -6.01 4.53
CA VAL A 149 -9.63 -6.89 3.47
C VAL A 149 -8.52 -7.84 3.06
N ARG A 150 -8.86 -9.11 2.81
CA ARG A 150 -7.92 -10.12 2.33
C ARG A 150 -8.48 -10.88 1.13
N LEU A 151 -7.62 -11.64 0.46
CA LEU A 151 -8.11 -12.63 -0.49
C LEU A 151 -8.88 -13.74 0.23
N ALA A 152 -9.83 -14.36 -0.43
CA ALA A 152 -10.55 -15.52 0.09
C ALA A 152 -9.60 -16.68 0.44
N SER A 153 -8.48 -16.81 -0.28
CA SER A 153 -7.44 -17.81 -0.03
C SER A 153 -6.50 -17.51 1.13
N ASP A 154 -6.50 -16.28 1.66
CA ASP A 154 -5.70 -15.90 2.82
C ASP A 154 -6.43 -16.30 4.11
N ARG A 155 -5.81 -17.11 4.96
CA ARG A 155 -6.44 -17.64 6.18
C ARG A 155 -6.43 -16.68 7.37
N ALA A 156 -5.67 -15.59 7.31
CA ALA A 156 -5.62 -14.61 8.39
C ALA A 156 -6.95 -13.86 8.55
N ASP A 157 -7.18 -13.29 9.72
CA ASP A 157 -8.40 -12.54 10.03
C ASP A 157 -8.57 -11.31 9.14
N ALA A 158 -9.84 -11.01 8.82
CA ALA A 158 -10.23 -9.89 7.96
C ALA A 158 -11.70 -9.51 8.21
N ASP A 159 -12.00 -8.22 8.01
CA ASP A 159 -13.37 -7.67 7.99
C ASP A 159 -14.07 -7.90 6.65
N GLY A 160 -13.32 -8.23 5.61
CA GLY A 160 -13.81 -8.50 4.26
C GLY A 160 -12.90 -9.45 3.49
N ARG A 161 -13.50 -10.25 2.63
CA ARG A 161 -12.79 -11.17 1.74
C ARG A 161 -13.21 -10.95 0.30
N VAL A 162 -12.24 -11.00 -0.61
CA VAL A 162 -12.47 -10.87 -2.06
C VAL A 162 -11.83 -12.02 -2.81
N GLU A 163 -12.46 -12.47 -3.89
CA GLU A 163 -11.87 -13.46 -4.80
C GLU A 163 -10.81 -12.81 -5.68
N GLY A 164 -9.78 -13.59 -6.03
CA GLY A 164 -8.77 -13.14 -6.99
C GLY A 164 -7.37 -13.72 -6.75
N PRO A 165 -6.45 -13.46 -7.69
CA PRO A 165 -5.08 -13.93 -7.60
C PRO A 165 -4.25 -13.08 -6.62
N ALA A 166 -3.35 -13.73 -5.88
CA ALA A 166 -2.31 -13.05 -5.11
C ALA A 166 -1.21 -12.52 -6.06
N LEU A 167 -1.50 -11.42 -6.76
CA LEU A 167 -0.60 -10.86 -7.79
C LEU A 167 0.80 -10.51 -7.25
N TRP A 168 0.89 -10.09 -5.98
CA TRP A 168 2.16 -9.84 -5.28
C TRP A 168 3.02 -11.09 -5.03
N ARG A 169 2.55 -12.28 -5.39
CA ARG A 169 3.34 -13.53 -5.34
C ARG A 169 3.77 -14.02 -6.72
N ARG A 170 3.38 -13.34 -7.80
CA ARG A 170 3.76 -13.72 -9.17
C ARG A 170 5.20 -13.32 -9.46
N SER A 171 5.80 -13.90 -10.50
CA SER A 171 7.13 -13.47 -10.99
C SER A 171 7.02 -12.21 -11.84
N GLU A 172 5.97 -12.11 -12.66
CA GLU A 172 5.74 -11.00 -13.59
C GLU A 172 4.65 -10.05 -13.09
N PRO A 173 4.71 -8.76 -13.47
CA PRO A 173 3.61 -7.84 -13.31
C PRO A 173 2.32 -8.37 -13.93
N GLY A 174 1.22 -8.22 -13.19
CA GLY A 174 -0.07 -8.74 -13.60
C GLY A 174 -1.22 -7.83 -13.23
N ASN A 175 -2.39 -8.16 -13.76
CA ASN A 175 -3.64 -7.48 -13.45
C ASN A 175 -4.78 -8.51 -13.35
N SER A 176 -5.85 -8.16 -12.64
CA SER A 176 -7.12 -8.89 -12.65
C SER A 176 -8.25 -7.89 -12.62
N ALA A 177 -9.11 -7.93 -13.64
CA ALA A 177 -10.23 -7.01 -13.76
C ALA A 177 -11.25 -7.23 -12.63
N GLU A 178 -11.45 -8.49 -12.24
CA GLU A 178 -12.35 -8.94 -11.20
C GLU A 178 -11.86 -8.47 -9.83
N LEU A 179 -10.57 -8.66 -9.53
CA LEU A 179 -9.99 -8.21 -8.27
C LEU A 179 -9.97 -6.67 -8.18
N ALA A 180 -9.66 -5.98 -9.28
CA ALA A 180 -9.73 -4.52 -9.33
C ALA A 180 -11.15 -3.99 -9.07
N GLU A 181 -12.17 -4.68 -9.59
CA GLU A 181 -13.59 -4.37 -9.35
C GLU A 181 -13.96 -4.60 -7.89
N ALA A 182 -13.59 -5.74 -7.32
CA ALA A 182 -13.87 -6.08 -5.93
C ALA A 182 -13.21 -5.09 -4.95
N ILE A 183 -11.95 -4.73 -5.19
CA ILE A 183 -11.23 -3.71 -4.40
C ILE A 183 -11.94 -2.35 -4.50
N ALA A 184 -12.28 -1.91 -5.72
CA ALA A 184 -12.95 -0.63 -5.92
C ALA A 184 -14.33 -0.59 -5.24
N ALA A 185 -15.12 -1.67 -5.34
CA ALA A 185 -16.44 -1.75 -4.73
C ALA A 185 -16.36 -1.74 -3.18
N ASP A 186 -15.42 -2.47 -2.59
CA ASP A 186 -15.25 -2.47 -1.13
C ASP A 186 -14.75 -1.11 -0.61
N LEU A 187 -13.77 -0.50 -1.29
CA LEU A 187 -13.30 0.86 -0.97
C LEU A 187 -14.40 1.91 -1.10
N GLN A 188 -15.27 1.84 -2.12
CA GLN A 188 -16.41 2.75 -2.24
C GLN A 188 -17.39 2.61 -1.09
N ARG A 189 -17.69 1.37 -0.67
CA ARG A 189 -18.56 1.10 0.48
C ARG A 189 -17.96 1.70 1.75
N TRP A 190 -16.69 1.39 2.01
CA TRP A 190 -15.99 1.88 3.19
C TRP A 190 -15.84 3.41 3.20
N SER A 191 -15.59 4.02 2.04
CA SER A 191 -15.53 5.47 1.86
C SER A 191 -16.85 6.15 2.28
N ARG A 192 -18.00 5.54 1.98
CA ARG A 192 -19.32 6.05 2.41
C ARG A 192 -19.54 5.90 3.90
N GLU A 193 -19.13 4.78 4.49
CA GLU A 193 -19.23 4.56 5.94
C GLU A 193 -18.36 5.56 6.71
N CYS A 194 -17.13 5.81 6.25
CA CYS A 194 -16.26 6.84 6.81
C CYS A 194 -16.71 8.27 6.47
N ALA A 195 -17.59 8.48 5.48
CA ALA A 195 -18.17 9.77 5.16
C ALA A 195 -19.24 10.22 6.16
N ALA A 196 -19.87 9.28 6.86
CA ALA A 196 -20.96 9.52 7.82
C ALA A 196 -20.50 10.11 9.17
N PHE A 197 -19.20 10.36 9.34
CA PHE A 197 -18.57 10.86 10.57
C PHE A 197 -17.64 12.05 10.30
#